data_AF-A0A9N9MHT0-F1
#
_entry.id   AF-A0A9N9MHT0-F1
#
_cell.length_a   1.000
_cell.length_b   1.000
_cell.length_c   1.000
_cell.angle_alpha   90.00
_cell.angle_beta   90.00
_cell.angle_gamma   90.00
#
_symmetry.space_group_name_H-M   'P 1'
#
loop_
_entity.id
_entity.type
_entity.pdbx_description
1 polymer ?
#
loop_
_entity_poly.entity_id
_entity_poly.type
_entity_poly.pdbx_seq_one_letter_code
_entity_poly.pdbx_strand_id
1 'polypeptide(L)'
;MSTLDLRCAGFHALTGCDYNPAFFKKGKQRPFIILKKKYQYQEAFMKFGDLKSFTDHDIQQDMFNTIQKFICDVYNVTEIIDVDAARLQLFINSYTVSSVNEKFHRKNIKNFDATNLPPCKSEPLQQFRRANYIASIWNNANTKLPSIFTPENNGWTLKENQYHFNWFDVDQLPAFVSESLQEDTEKAASVDNDGEDDDD
;
A
#
# COMPACT_ATOMS: atom_id res chain seq x y z
N MET A 1 14.80 -21.57 14.32
CA MET A 1 13.83 -20.47 14.51
C MET A 1 12.44 -21.08 14.30
N SER A 2 11.50 -20.91 15.22
CA SER A 2 10.17 -21.53 15.07
C SER A 2 9.39 -20.82 13.97
N THR A 3 8.42 -21.47 13.33
CA THR A 3 7.54 -20.82 12.33
C THR A 3 6.72 -19.66 12.92
N LEU A 4 6.62 -19.55 14.25
CA LEU A 4 6.03 -18.39 14.92
C LEU A 4 6.95 -17.16 14.92
N ASP A 5 8.27 -17.35 15.03
CA ASP A 5 9.25 -16.26 15.13
C ASP A 5 9.43 -15.50 13.81
N LEU A 6 9.43 -16.20 12.66
CA LEU A 6 9.55 -15.55 11.34
C LEU A 6 8.36 -14.62 11.04
N ARG A 7 7.14 -15.00 11.46
CA ARG A 7 5.94 -14.15 11.32
C ARG A 7 6.08 -12.84 12.08
N CYS A 8 6.73 -12.88 13.24
CA CYS A 8 6.90 -11.72 14.10
C CYS A 8 7.87 -10.70 13.50
N ALA A 9 8.94 -11.13 12.81
CA ALA A 9 9.91 -10.22 12.21
C ALA A 9 9.28 -9.31 11.14
N GLY A 10 8.68 -9.92 10.10
CA GLY A 10 8.01 -9.16 9.04
C GLY A 10 6.84 -8.32 9.55
N PHE A 11 6.02 -8.87 10.45
CA PHE A 11 4.89 -8.13 11.03
C PHE A 11 5.35 -6.94 11.88
N HIS A 12 6.36 -7.13 12.74
CA HIS A 12 6.90 -6.08 13.59
C HIS A 12 7.51 -4.97 12.73
N ALA A 13 8.32 -5.35 11.73
CA ALA A 13 8.98 -4.41 10.83
C ALA A 13 7.97 -3.61 9.98
N LEU A 14 6.90 -4.25 9.48
CA LEU A 14 5.90 -3.53 8.66
C LEU A 14 5.02 -2.62 9.51
N THR A 15 4.52 -3.10 10.65
CA THR A 15 3.55 -2.35 11.48
C THR A 15 4.19 -1.30 12.40
N GLY A 16 5.47 -0.99 12.19
CA GLY A 16 6.24 0.02 12.91
C GLY A 16 7.33 -0.54 13.83
N CYS A 17 8.56 -0.12 13.59
CA CYS A 17 9.73 -0.37 14.43
C CYS A 17 10.70 0.83 14.30
N ASP A 18 11.90 0.75 14.86
CA ASP A 18 12.88 1.85 14.77
C ASP A 18 13.29 2.17 13.31
N TYR A 19 13.10 1.22 12.40
CA TYR A 19 13.51 1.31 11.00
C TYR A 19 12.36 1.55 10.01
N ASN A 20 11.11 1.62 10.50
CA ASN A 20 9.94 1.75 9.63
C ASN A 20 8.79 2.42 10.40
N PRO A 21 8.07 3.40 9.81
CA PRO A 21 7.00 4.09 10.51
C PRO A 21 5.85 3.14 10.88
N ALA A 22 5.14 3.47 11.94
CA ALA A 22 3.85 2.86 12.23
C ALA A 22 2.75 3.53 11.39
N PHE A 23 1.72 2.77 11.04
CA PHE A 23 0.51 3.32 10.44
C PHE A 23 -0.14 4.31 11.42
N PHE A 24 -0.39 5.55 10.96
CA PHE A 24 -0.81 6.63 11.84
C PHE A 24 -2.13 6.30 12.57
N LYS A 25 -2.15 6.43 13.90
CA LYS A 25 -3.25 6.02 14.80
C LYS A 25 -3.69 4.54 14.67
N LYS A 26 -2.94 3.67 13.97
CA LYS A 26 -3.20 2.23 13.94
C LYS A 26 -2.10 1.50 14.74
N GLY A 27 -2.36 1.30 16.03
CA GLY A 27 -1.49 0.49 16.89
C GLY A 27 -1.46 -0.98 16.48
N LYS A 28 -0.55 -1.78 17.07
CA LYS A 28 -0.31 -3.18 16.66
C LYS A 28 -1.44 -4.16 16.99
N GLN A 29 -2.31 -3.82 17.94
CA GLN A 29 -3.36 -4.74 18.42
C GLN A 29 -4.31 -5.17 17.30
N ARG A 30 -4.86 -4.21 16.54
CA ARG A 30 -5.79 -4.50 15.45
C ARG A 30 -5.12 -5.28 14.29
N PRO A 31 -3.99 -4.82 13.72
CA PRO A 31 -3.24 -5.59 12.72
C PRO A 31 -2.92 -7.01 13.18
N PHE A 32 -2.55 -7.20 14.44
CA PHE A 32 -2.25 -8.53 15.00
C PHE A 32 -3.49 -9.44 15.05
N ILE A 33 -4.64 -8.90 15.46
CA ILE A 33 -5.92 -9.65 15.44
C ILE A 33 -6.29 -10.07 14.01
N ILE A 34 -6.08 -9.19 13.03
CA ILE A 34 -6.32 -9.50 11.61
C ILE A 34 -5.38 -10.61 11.13
N LEU A 35 -4.09 -10.49 11.42
CA LEU A 35 -3.07 -11.49 11.07
C LEU A 35 -3.43 -12.88 11.61
N LYS A 36 -3.85 -12.97 12.87
CA LYS A 36 -4.23 -14.25 13.50
C LYS A 36 -5.40 -14.95 12.82
N LYS A 37 -6.31 -14.20 12.19
CA LYS A 37 -7.54 -14.75 11.59
C LYS A 37 -7.35 -15.23 10.14
N LYS A 38 -6.36 -14.71 9.41
CA LYS A 38 -6.23 -14.91 7.96
C LYS A 38 -4.90 -15.56 7.62
N TYR A 39 -4.94 -16.85 7.24
CA TYR A 39 -3.76 -17.64 6.92
C TYR A 39 -2.94 -17.04 5.77
N GLN A 40 -3.59 -16.51 4.72
CA GLN A 40 -2.93 -15.83 3.61
C GLN A 40 -1.97 -14.71 4.08
N TYR A 41 -2.31 -13.97 5.15
CA TYR A 41 -1.44 -12.92 5.68
C TYR A 41 -0.27 -13.50 6.44
N GLN A 42 -0.51 -14.58 7.20
CA GLN A 42 0.56 -15.28 7.91
C GLN A 42 1.60 -15.81 6.92
N GLU A 43 1.19 -16.38 5.81
CA GLU A 43 2.09 -16.83 4.75
C GLU A 43 2.88 -15.69 4.13
N ALA A 44 2.23 -14.56 3.81
CA ALA A 44 2.93 -13.40 3.29
C ALA A 44 3.99 -12.89 4.28
N PHE A 45 3.66 -12.76 5.56
CA PHE A 45 4.60 -12.31 6.59
C PHE A 45 5.72 -13.32 6.90
N MET A 46 5.50 -14.62 6.72
CA MET A 46 6.56 -15.63 6.85
C MET A 46 7.64 -15.49 5.79
N LYS A 47 7.27 -15.02 4.58
CA LYS A 47 8.18 -14.86 3.44
C LYS A 47 9.04 -13.59 3.51
N PHE A 48 8.79 -12.71 4.49
CA PHE A 48 9.59 -11.50 4.66
C PHE A 48 11.03 -11.88 4.98
N GLY A 49 11.97 -11.33 4.22
CA GLY A 49 13.39 -11.57 4.36
C GLY A 49 13.90 -12.81 3.62
N ASP A 50 13.03 -13.56 2.93
CA ASP A 50 13.45 -14.70 2.09
C ASP A 50 14.17 -14.21 0.83
N LEU A 51 15.21 -14.92 0.39
CA LEU A 51 15.98 -14.57 -0.82
C LEU A 51 15.09 -14.32 -2.04
N LYS A 52 14.08 -15.18 -2.24
CA LYS A 52 13.12 -15.07 -3.36
C LYS A 52 12.31 -13.78 -3.32
N SER A 53 12.05 -13.21 -2.14
CA SER A 53 11.31 -11.95 -2.00
C SER A 53 12.08 -10.72 -2.54
N PHE A 54 13.38 -10.88 -2.81
CA PHE A 54 14.23 -9.84 -3.40
C PHE A 54 14.58 -10.11 -4.87
N THR A 55 14.68 -11.37 -5.27
CA THR A 55 15.19 -11.75 -6.61
C THR A 55 14.09 -12.11 -7.61
N ASP A 56 12.90 -12.47 -7.14
CA ASP A 56 11.78 -12.90 -7.97
C ASP A 56 10.68 -11.83 -7.92
N HIS A 57 10.46 -11.18 -9.06
CA HIS A 57 9.51 -10.07 -9.19
C HIS A 57 8.06 -10.52 -8.96
N ASP A 58 7.68 -11.71 -9.44
CA ASP A 58 6.31 -12.19 -9.33
C ASP A 58 5.99 -12.54 -7.88
N ILE A 59 6.94 -13.21 -7.19
CA ILE A 59 6.81 -13.49 -5.76
C ILE A 59 6.73 -12.18 -4.95
N GLN A 60 7.57 -11.20 -5.28
CA GLN A 60 7.55 -9.90 -4.61
C GLN A 60 6.21 -9.19 -4.80
N GLN A 61 5.68 -9.19 -6.04
CA GLN A 61 4.40 -8.56 -6.36
C GLN A 61 3.22 -9.25 -5.67
N ASP A 62 3.19 -10.58 -5.62
CA ASP A 62 2.16 -11.35 -4.93
C ASP A 62 2.19 -11.11 -3.41
N MET A 63 3.38 -11.04 -2.83
CA MET A 63 3.57 -10.66 -1.44
C MET A 63 3.04 -9.25 -1.21
N PHE A 64 3.41 -8.29 -2.05
CA PHE A 64 2.96 -6.91 -1.91
C PHE A 64 1.45 -6.77 -2.07
N ASN A 65 0.81 -7.47 -3.02
CA ASN A 65 -0.64 -7.54 -3.17
C ASN A 65 -1.32 -8.06 -1.89
N THR A 66 -0.76 -9.11 -1.29
CA THR A 66 -1.28 -9.66 -0.03
C THR A 66 -1.13 -8.68 1.13
N ILE A 67 -0.02 -7.93 1.17
CA ILE A 67 0.22 -6.88 2.17
C ILE A 67 -0.70 -5.67 1.97
N GLN A 68 -0.97 -5.25 0.74
CA GLN A 68 -1.94 -4.21 0.44
C GLN A 68 -3.33 -4.61 0.96
N LYS A 69 -3.79 -5.83 0.66
CA LYS A 69 -5.05 -6.38 1.19
C LYS A 69 -5.10 -6.39 2.72
N PHE A 70 -4.00 -6.74 3.37
CA PHE A 70 -3.86 -6.64 4.83
C PHE A 70 -4.00 -5.21 5.33
N ILE A 71 -3.39 -4.23 4.67
CA ILE A 71 -3.51 -2.81 5.01
C ILE A 71 -4.97 -2.36 4.83
N CYS A 72 -5.64 -2.71 3.74
CA CYS A 72 -7.07 -2.41 3.53
C CYS A 72 -7.92 -2.91 4.71
N ASP A 73 -7.72 -4.15 5.16
CA ASP A 73 -8.40 -4.68 6.35
C ASP A 73 -8.06 -3.90 7.63
N VAL A 74 -6.81 -3.46 7.82
CA VAL A 74 -6.42 -2.61 8.97
C VAL A 74 -7.22 -1.31 8.98
N TYR A 75 -7.59 -0.79 7.81
CA TYR A 75 -8.41 0.41 7.66
C TYR A 75 -9.93 0.16 7.55
N ASN A 76 -10.38 -1.08 7.81
CA ASN A 76 -11.79 -1.52 7.71
C ASN A 76 -12.35 -1.51 6.27
N VAL A 77 -11.49 -1.60 5.26
CA VAL A 77 -11.92 -1.76 3.86
C VAL A 77 -11.67 -3.20 3.46
N THR A 78 -12.71 -4.03 3.52
CA THR A 78 -12.62 -5.44 3.16
C THR A 78 -12.79 -5.64 1.66
N GLU A 79 -12.36 -6.79 1.14
CA GLU A 79 -12.53 -7.23 -0.27
C GLU A 79 -11.72 -6.45 -1.32
N ILE A 80 -11.19 -5.28 -0.97
CA ILE A 80 -10.25 -4.54 -1.80
C ILE A 80 -8.81 -4.99 -1.54
N ILE A 81 -8.06 -5.17 -2.63
CA ILE A 81 -6.62 -5.46 -2.59
C ILE A 81 -5.82 -4.16 -2.66
N ASP A 82 -6.12 -3.31 -3.64
CA ASP A 82 -5.35 -2.09 -3.91
C ASP A 82 -5.63 -0.98 -2.88
N VAL A 83 -4.57 -0.46 -2.24
CA VAL A 83 -4.72 0.55 -1.17
C VAL A 83 -5.19 1.90 -1.69
N ASP A 84 -4.91 2.26 -2.94
CA ASP A 84 -5.41 3.51 -3.54
C ASP A 84 -6.90 3.38 -3.85
N ALA A 85 -7.35 2.22 -4.33
CA ALA A 85 -8.78 1.92 -4.45
C ALA A 85 -9.49 2.00 -3.08
N ALA A 86 -8.87 1.49 -2.01
CA ALA A 86 -9.42 1.60 -0.65
C ALA A 86 -9.47 3.05 -0.15
N ARG A 87 -8.44 3.85 -0.47
CA ARG A 87 -8.43 5.30 -0.18
C ARG A 87 -9.56 6.01 -0.90
N LEU A 88 -9.76 5.73 -2.20
CA LEU A 88 -10.83 6.32 -2.99
C LEU A 88 -12.21 5.95 -2.44
N GLN A 89 -12.44 4.68 -2.10
CA GLN A 89 -13.70 4.25 -1.49
C GLN A 89 -13.98 4.99 -0.18
N LEU A 90 -12.99 5.10 0.72
CA LEU A 90 -13.15 5.82 1.98
C LEU A 90 -13.43 7.31 1.77
N PHE A 91 -12.79 7.91 0.76
CA PHE A 91 -13.05 9.29 0.37
C PHE A 91 -14.49 9.46 -0.14
N ILE A 92 -14.95 8.62 -1.07
CA ILE A 92 -16.32 8.64 -1.62
C ILE A 92 -17.35 8.49 -0.50
N ASN A 93 -17.16 7.51 0.38
CA ASN A 93 -18.05 7.25 1.52
C ASN A 93 -18.12 8.45 2.48
N SER A 94 -16.99 9.13 2.70
CA SER A 94 -16.92 10.28 3.62
C SER A 94 -17.45 11.56 2.99
N TYR A 95 -17.24 11.74 1.69
CA TYR A 95 -17.73 12.88 0.93
C TYR A 95 -19.23 12.75 0.59
N THR A 96 -19.82 11.56 0.73
CA THR A 96 -21.22 11.24 0.44
C THR A 96 -21.61 11.58 -1.00
N VAL A 97 -20.74 11.18 -1.95
CA VAL A 97 -20.97 11.40 -3.39
C VAL A 97 -22.31 10.79 -3.78
N SER A 98 -23.19 11.62 -4.35
CA SER A 98 -24.46 11.14 -4.94
C SER A 98 -24.28 10.78 -6.41
N SER A 99 -23.34 11.43 -7.10
CA SER A 99 -22.95 11.15 -8.48
C SER A 99 -21.48 11.46 -8.73
N VAL A 100 -20.75 10.63 -9.48
CA VAL A 100 -19.35 10.88 -9.87
C VAL A 100 -19.17 12.15 -10.70
N ASN A 101 -20.25 12.65 -11.33
CA ASN A 101 -20.26 13.87 -12.14
C ASN A 101 -20.64 15.13 -11.34
N GLU A 102 -20.86 15.02 -10.01
CA GLU A 102 -21.19 16.19 -9.20
C GLU A 102 -19.97 17.12 -9.01
N LYS A 103 -20.20 18.44 -8.98
CA LYS A 103 -19.11 19.39 -8.73
C LYS A 103 -18.56 19.19 -7.32
N PHE A 104 -17.23 19.21 -7.18
CA PHE A 104 -16.59 19.13 -5.88
C PHE A 104 -16.92 20.36 -5.02
N HIS A 105 -17.62 20.12 -3.91
CA HIS A 105 -18.05 21.13 -2.96
C HIS A 105 -17.45 20.85 -1.58
N ARG A 106 -16.40 21.57 -1.20
CA ARG A 106 -15.69 21.43 0.09
C ARG A 106 -16.61 21.48 1.32
N LYS A 107 -17.79 22.10 1.22
CA LYS A 107 -18.80 22.16 2.29
C LYS A 107 -19.44 20.80 2.63
N ASN A 108 -19.40 19.84 1.71
CA ASN A 108 -19.93 18.49 1.92
C ASN A 108 -18.96 17.63 2.75
N ILE A 109 -17.67 17.98 2.76
CA ILE A 109 -16.67 17.36 3.64
C ILE A 109 -16.86 17.92 5.06
N LYS A 110 -17.69 17.26 5.87
CA LYS A 110 -17.82 17.56 7.30
C LYS A 110 -17.03 16.54 8.12
N ASN A 111 -16.17 17.01 9.01
CA ASN A 111 -15.43 16.19 9.99
C ASN A 111 -14.59 15.06 9.38
N PHE A 112 -14.05 15.25 8.17
CA PHE A 112 -13.18 14.24 7.56
C PHE A 112 -11.83 14.18 8.28
N ASP A 113 -11.64 13.12 9.06
CA ASP A 113 -10.36 12.80 9.66
C ASP A 113 -9.54 11.97 8.66
N ALA A 114 -8.58 12.63 7.99
CA ALA A 114 -7.68 12.01 7.01
C ALA A 114 -6.86 10.83 7.59
N THR A 115 -6.78 10.71 8.92
CA THR A 115 -6.12 9.59 9.60
C THR A 115 -6.86 8.26 9.45
N ASN A 116 -8.09 8.31 8.94
CA ASN A 116 -8.85 7.14 8.56
C ASN A 116 -8.54 6.64 7.15
N LEU A 117 -7.75 7.36 6.36
CA LEU A 117 -7.28 6.88 5.06
C LEU A 117 -6.05 5.97 5.23
N PRO A 118 -5.97 4.82 4.52
CA PRO A 118 -4.72 4.10 4.36
C PRO A 118 -3.69 4.98 3.65
N PRO A 119 -2.38 4.77 3.84
CA PRO A 119 -1.34 5.45 3.06
C PRO A 119 -1.48 5.20 1.54
N CYS A 120 -1.00 6.11 0.69
CA CYS A 120 -1.04 5.97 -0.77
C CYS A 120 -0.07 4.88 -1.23
N LYS A 121 -0.39 4.09 -2.26
CA LYS A 121 0.34 2.86 -2.64
C LYS A 121 1.87 2.98 -2.72
N SER A 122 2.38 4.13 -3.17
CA SER A 122 3.81 4.41 -3.24
C SER A 122 4.50 4.35 -1.86
N GLU A 123 3.83 4.79 -0.79
CA GLU A 123 4.37 4.77 0.57
C GLU A 123 4.41 3.34 1.17
N PRO A 124 3.34 2.51 1.16
CA PRO A 124 3.39 1.11 1.54
C PRO A 124 4.36 0.28 0.73
N LEU A 125 4.60 0.60 -0.54
CA LEU A 125 5.60 -0.11 -1.33
C LEU A 125 7.00 0.08 -0.73
N GLN A 126 7.36 1.32 -0.39
CA GLN A 126 8.63 1.61 0.25
C GLN A 126 8.68 1.05 1.68
N GLN A 127 7.57 1.13 2.42
CA GLN A 127 7.45 0.53 3.76
C GLN A 127 7.58 -1.00 3.74
N PHE A 128 7.04 -1.65 2.70
CA PHE A 128 7.18 -3.08 2.43
C PHE A 128 8.64 -3.44 2.15
N ARG A 129 9.31 -2.71 1.25
CA ARG A 129 10.72 -2.91 0.92
C ARG A 129 11.61 -2.80 2.17
N ARG A 130 11.39 -1.76 2.99
CA ARG A 130 12.12 -1.57 4.25
C ARG A 130 11.89 -2.72 5.22
N ALA A 131 10.63 -3.08 5.43
CA ALA A 131 10.28 -4.17 6.33
C ALA A 131 10.85 -5.52 5.86
N ASN A 132 10.85 -5.77 4.55
CA ASN A 132 11.42 -6.98 3.98
C ASN A 132 12.94 -7.06 4.22
N TYR A 133 13.66 -5.96 4.01
CA TYR A 133 15.09 -5.86 4.29
C TYR A 133 15.42 -6.06 5.77
N ILE A 134 14.72 -5.37 6.67
CA ILE A 134 14.95 -5.50 8.12
C ILE A 134 14.64 -6.92 8.59
N ALA A 135 13.57 -7.53 8.08
CA ALA A 135 13.26 -8.93 8.36
C ALA A 135 14.38 -9.86 7.88
N SER A 136 15.03 -9.59 6.74
CA SER A 136 16.18 -10.39 6.29
C SER A 136 17.33 -10.35 7.30
N ILE A 137 17.64 -9.17 7.86
CA ILE A 137 18.67 -9.02 8.89
C ILE A 137 18.28 -9.78 10.15
N TRP A 138 17.04 -9.61 10.62
CA TRP A 138 16.57 -10.25 11.86
C TRP A 138 16.49 -11.77 11.75
N ASN A 139 16.05 -12.30 10.59
CA ASN A 139 16.01 -13.74 10.32
C ASN A 139 17.41 -14.38 10.31
N ASN A 140 18.45 -13.58 10.03
CA ASN A 140 19.84 -14.02 9.94
C ASN A 140 20.71 -13.41 11.05
N ALA A 141 20.12 -12.93 12.15
CA ALA A 141 20.87 -12.26 13.24
C ALA A 141 21.92 -13.17 13.92
N ASN A 142 21.82 -14.49 13.72
CA ASN A 142 22.76 -15.49 14.21
C ASN A 142 23.96 -15.73 13.26
N THR A 143 23.99 -15.11 12.08
CA THR A 143 25.07 -15.29 11.09
C THR A 143 26.08 -14.15 11.16
N LYS A 144 27.31 -14.39 10.68
CA LYS A 144 28.35 -13.34 10.62
C LYS A 144 28.03 -12.23 9.60
N LEU A 145 27.25 -12.58 8.57
CA LEU A 145 26.80 -11.67 7.53
C LEU A 145 25.27 -11.74 7.46
N PRO A 146 24.55 -10.93 8.26
CA PRO A 146 23.09 -11.02 8.38
C PRO A 146 22.33 -10.65 7.10
N SER A 147 22.95 -9.94 6.17
CA SER A 147 22.32 -9.64 4.88
C SER A 147 23.37 -9.46 3.79
N ILE A 148 23.01 -9.88 2.58
CA ILE A 148 23.76 -9.62 1.35
C ILE A 148 23.16 -8.44 0.56
N PHE A 149 22.06 -7.87 1.05
CA PHE A 149 21.35 -6.76 0.42
C PHE A 149 21.78 -5.43 1.02
N THR A 150 21.54 -4.35 0.29
CA THR A 150 21.86 -2.99 0.74
C THR A 150 20.58 -2.17 1.00
N PRO A 151 20.61 -1.17 1.90
CA PRO A 151 19.44 -0.34 2.19
C PRO A 151 18.94 0.48 0.99
N GLU A 152 19.81 0.93 0.10
CA GLU A 152 19.51 1.89 -0.97
C GLU A 152 18.45 1.38 -1.97
N ASN A 153 18.38 0.07 -2.16
CA ASN A 153 17.38 -0.57 -3.02
C ASN A 153 16.18 -1.14 -2.24
N ASN A 154 16.15 -0.91 -0.93
CA ASN A 154 15.15 -1.45 -0.02
C ASN A 154 14.40 -0.36 0.74
N GLY A 155 14.25 0.81 0.14
CA GLY A 155 13.45 1.91 0.68
C GLY A 155 14.21 2.89 1.57
N TRP A 156 15.54 2.94 1.41
CA TRP A 156 16.40 4.02 1.89
C TRP A 156 17.12 4.71 0.73
N THR A 157 17.65 5.90 0.99
CA THR A 157 18.62 6.58 0.13
C THR A 157 19.82 7.00 0.98
N LEU A 158 21.02 6.92 0.41
CA LEU A 158 22.24 7.39 1.05
C LEU A 158 22.47 8.86 0.67
N LYS A 159 22.41 9.77 1.64
CA LYS A 159 22.72 11.20 1.46
C LYS A 159 23.67 11.63 2.56
N GLU A 160 24.75 12.32 2.21
CA GLU A 160 25.73 12.83 3.19
C GLU A 160 26.23 11.75 4.18
N ASN A 161 26.43 10.53 3.69
CA ASN A 161 26.84 9.37 4.49
C ASN A 161 25.83 8.95 5.58
N GLN A 162 24.56 9.31 5.41
CA GLN A 162 23.44 8.93 6.28
C GLN A 162 22.30 8.31 5.46
N TYR A 163 21.62 7.33 6.06
CA TYR A 163 20.47 6.69 5.45
C TYR A 163 19.18 7.46 5.80
N HIS A 164 18.49 7.90 4.77
CA HIS A 164 17.16 8.51 4.87
C HIS A 164 16.13 7.59 4.25
N PHE A 165 14.90 7.59 4.77
CA PHE A 165 13.82 6.83 4.14
C PHE A 165 13.56 7.37 2.73
N ASN A 166 13.48 6.46 1.77
CA ASN A 166 12.80 6.74 0.51
C ASN A 166 11.31 6.62 0.77
N TRP A 167 10.61 7.75 0.91
CA TRP A 167 9.18 7.73 1.28
C TRP A 167 8.29 7.26 0.12
N PHE A 168 8.55 7.75 -1.08
CA PHE A 168 7.83 7.46 -2.30
C PHE A 168 8.62 7.99 -3.50
N ASP A 169 8.49 7.35 -4.65
CA ASP A 169 9.19 7.74 -5.89
C ASP A 169 8.37 8.71 -6.78
N VAL A 170 7.12 9.00 -6.38
CA VAL A 170 6.16 9.82 -7.13
C VAL A 170 5.87 11.12 -6.39
N ASP A 171 5.40 12.15 -7.10
CA ASP A 171 5.01 13.39 -6.46
C ASP A 171 3.87 13.18 -5.44
N GLN A 172 4.00 13.82 -4.28
CA GLN A 172 3.04 13.69 -3.17
C GLN A 172 1.64 14.24 -3.54
N LEU A 173 1.61 15.17 -4.49
CA LEU A 173 0.40 15.84 -4.94
C LEU A 173 0.34 15.73 -6.47
N PRO A 174 -0.82 15.35 -7.03
CA PRO A 174 -1.03 15.45 -8.47
C PRO A 174 -0.84 16.91 -8.89
N ALA A 175 -0.20 17.14 -10.03
CA ALA A 175 -0.04 18.47 -10.58
C ALA A 175 -1.40 19.06 -11.00
N PHE A 176 -2.35 18.20 -11.41
CA PHE A 176 -3.69 18.58 -11.82
C PHE A 176 -4.79 17.64 -11.27
N VAL A 177 -5.99 18.17 -10.99
CA VAL A 177 -7.13 17.38 -10.48
C VAL A 177 -7.52 16.24 -11.41
N SER A 178 -7.36 16.43 -12.72
CA SER A 178 -7.59 15.40 -13.74
C SER A 178 -6.74 14.15 -13.56
N GLU A 179 -5.55 14.27 -12.96
CA GLU A 179 -4.66 13.13 -12.71
C GLU A 179 -5.16 12.22 -11.58
N SER A 180 -6.07 12.72 -10.72
CA SER A 180 -6.74 11.91 -9.68
C SER A 180 -7.98 11.16 -10.20
N LEU A 181 -8.36 11.36 -11.46
CA LEU A 181 -9.61 10.86 -12.05
C LEU A 181 -9.39 9.77 -13.12
N GLN A 182 -8.19 9.18 -13.23
CA GLN A 182 -7.89 8.08 -14.17
C GLN A 182 -8.74 6.84 -13.81
N GLU A 183 -9.59 6.20 -14.64
CA GLU A 183 -10.08 6.37 -16.02
C GLU A 183 -11.48 5.70 -16.11
N ASP A 184 -12.51 6.40 -16.61
CA ASP A 184 -13.75 5.78 -17.14
C ASP A 184 -13.99 6.19 -18.62
N THR A 185 -13.04 6.88 -19.24
CA THR A 185 -13.28 7.58 -20.52
C THR A 185 -13.06 6.73 -21.77
N GLU A 186 -12.64 5.46 -21.67
CA GLU A 186 -12.44 4.60 -22.85
C GLU A 186 -13.68 3.79 -23.28
N LYS A 187 -14.85 3.94 -22.64
CA LYS A 187 -16.08 3.21 -23.04
C LYS A 187 -17.25 4.06 -23.54
N ALA A 188 -17.13 5.39 -23.60
CA ALA A 188 -18.24 6.26 -24.02
C ALA A 188 -18.15 6.80 -25.46
N ALA A 189 -17.10 6.48 -26.22
CA ALA A 189 -16.91 6.97 -27.59
C ALA A 189 -17.06 5.86 -28.64
N SER A 190 -18.22 5.18 -28.68
CA SER A 190 -18.56 4.34 -29.84
C SER A 190 -20.07 4.06 -30.02
N VAL A 191 -20.95 5.03 -29.77
CA VAL A 191 -22.40 5.03 -30.10
C VAL A 191 -22.79 6.52 -30.03
N ASP A 192 -23.17 7.30 -31.05
CA ASP A 192 -23.92 7.09 -32.28
C ASP A 192 -23.36 8.00 -33.40
N ASN A 193 -23.28 7.48 -34.62
CA ASN A 193 -23.28 8.30 -35.83
C ASN A 193 -24.67 8.12 -36.45
N ASP A 194 -25.63 8.90 -35.95
CA ASP A 194 -26.95 9.03 -36.58
C ASP A 194 -26.75 9.78 -37.91
N GLY A 195 -26.65 9.02 -38.99
CA GLY A 195 -26.82 9.53 -40.34
C GLY A 195 -28.29 9.87 -40.56
N GLU A 196 -28.61 11.16 -40.56
CA GLU A 196 -29.80 11.72 -41.19
C GLU A 196 -29.70 11.48 -42.70
N ASP A 197 -30.50 10.57 -43.25
CA ASP A 197 -30.81 10.54 -44.67
C ASP A 197 -32.13 11.30 -44.87
N ASP A 198 -32.01 12.49 -45.46
CA ASP A 198 -33.11 13.34 -45.92
C ASP A 198 -33.85 12.69 -47.11
N ASP A 199 -35.19 12.70 -47.04
CA ASP A 199 -36.10 12.44 -48.16
C ASP A 199 -36.06 13.61 -49.17
N ASP A 200 -35.76 13.31 -50.45
CA ASP A 200 -36.29 14.00 -51.65
C ASP A 200 -36.14 13.12 -52.91
#